data_AF-A0A818REE0-F1
#
_entry.id   AF-A0A818REE0-F1
#
_cell.length_a   1.000
_cell.length_b   1.000
_cell.length_c   1.000
_cell.angle_alpha   90.00
_cell.angle_beta   90.00
_cell.angle_gamma   90.00
#
_symmetry.space_group_name_H-M   'P 1'
#
loop_
_entity.id
_entity.type
_entity.pdbx_description
1 polymer ?
#
loop_
_entity_poly.entity_id
_entity_poly.type
_entity_poly.pdbx_seq_one_letter_code
_entity_poly.pdbx_strand_id
1 'polypeptide(L)'
;MMWYVGGAYALPLTTSFPPSPKEIIASLQYPKITKLLTVTLMLEEIIEWLHQYDNIGFQTLARLKFVIYGGACCSTDICNELIEHGVNVINMYGSTG
;
A
#
# COMPACT_ATOMS: atom_id res chain seq x y z
N MET A 1 20.84 -4.19 10.80
CA MET A 1 20.17 -5.52 10.84
C MET A 1 19.71 -5.82 9.43
N MET A 2 20.38 -6.74 8.73
CA MET A 2 20.17 -6.99 7.31
C MET A 2 19.12 -8.09 7.15
N TRP A 3 17.96 -7.75 6.60
CA TRP A 3 16.86 -8.67 6.39
C TRP A 3 17.00 -9.35 5.02
N TYR A 4 17.76 -10.45 4.92
CA TYR A 4 17.57 -11.40 3.82
C TYR A 4 16.36 -12.28 4.14
N VAL A 5 15.16 -11.69 4.05
CA VAL A 5 13.91 -12.48 4.12
C VAL A 5 13.68 -13.03 2.73
N GLY A 6 13.45 -14.34 2.59
CA GLY A 6 13.12 -15.02 1.33
C GLY A 6 11.78 -14.58 0.74
N GLY A 7 11.64 -13.30 0.42
CA GLY A 7 10.49 -12.68 -0.21
C GLY A 7 10.63 -12.71 -1.73
N ALA A 8 9.51 -12.95 -2.41
CA ALA A 8 9.40 -12.68 -3.83
C ALA A 8 8.94 -11.24 -4.03
N TYR A 9 9.60 -10.51 -4.92
CA TYR A 9 9.20 -9.18 -5.33
C TYR A 9 8.32 -9.29 -6.58
N ALA A 10 7.19 -8.58 -6.55
CA ALA A 10 6.34 -8.41 -7.71
C ALA A 10 6.37 -6.94 -8.10
N LEU A 11 6.54 -6.68 -9.39
CA LEU A 11 6.29 -5.36 -9.95
C LEU A 11 4.78 -5.20 -10.18
N PRO A 12 4.23 -4.00 -9.96
CA PRO A 12 2.83 -3.74 -10.27
C PRO A 12 2.57 -3.96 -11.76
N LEU A 13 1.39 -4.49 -12.07
CA LEU A 13 0.89 -4.60 -13.42
C LEU A 13 0.47 -3.20 -13.89
N THR A 14 1.38 -2.52 -14.58
CA THR A 14 1.15 -1.15 -15.03
C THR A 14 1.70 -0.90 -16.42
N THR A 15 1.12 0.08 -17.10
CA THR A 15 1.53 0.55 -18.42
C THR A 15 2.36 1.84 -18.37
N SER A 16 2.38 2.55 -17.23
CA SER A 16 3.15 3.78 -17.02
C SER A 16 3.75 3.84 -15.61
N PHE A 17 4.73 4.71 -15.39
CA PHE A 17 5.29 4.94 -14.07
C PHE A 17 5.12 6.41 -13.68
N PRO A 18 4.56 6.73 -12.50
CA PRO A 18 4.05 5.79 -11.48
C PRO A 18 2.77 5.05 -11.90
N PRO A 19 2.49 3.86 -11.32
CA PRO A 19 1.24 3.13 -11.54
C PRO A 19 0.04 3.86 -10.96
N SER A 20 -1.12 3.74 -11.60
CA SER A 20 -2.36 4.32 -11.08
C SER A 20 -2.93 3.54 -9.87
N PRO A 21 -3.72 4.16 -8.99
CA PRO A 21 -4.41 3.49 -7.88
C PRO A 21 -5.14 2.20 -8.29
N LYS A 22 -5.87 2.25 -9.41
CA LYS A 22 -6.59 1.11 -9.97
C LYS A 22 -5.66 -0.06 -10.33
N GLU A 23 -4.53 0.22 -10.98
CA GLU A 23 -3.53 -0.79 -11.34
C GLU A 23 -2.86 -1.38 -10.10
N ILE A 24 -2.62 -0.57 -9.07
CA ILE A 24 -2.08 -1.04 -7.80
C ILE A 24 -3.07 -2.01 -7.14
N ILE A 25 -4.34 -1.64 -6.97
CA ILE A 25 -5.37 -2.51 -6.37
C ILE A 25 -5.52 -3.81 -7.17
N ALA A 26 -5.59 -3.73 -8.50
CA ALA A 26 -5.64 -4.91 -9.36
C ALA A 26 -4.42 -5.83 -9.17
N SER A 27 -3.22 -5.25 -9.04
CA SER A 27 -1.99 -6.00 -8.75
C SER A 27 -2.00 -6.67 -7.37
N LEU A 28 -2.64 -6.03 -6.38
CA LEU A 28 -2.72 -6.56 -5.03
C LEU A 28 -3.74 -7.68 -4.88
N GLN A 29 -4.76 -7.76 -5.75
CA GLN A 29 -5.76 -8.82 -5.77
C GLN A 29 -5.19 -10.22 -6.10
N TYR A 30 -3.96 -10.30 -6.60
CA TYR A 30 -3.30 -11.57 -6.83
C TYR A 30 -3.08 -12.34 -5.51
N PRO A 31 -3.44 -13.64 -5.45
CA PRO A 31 -3.60 -14.37 -4.18
C PRO A 31 -2.29 -14.57 -3.39
N LYS A 32 -1.13 -14.29 -3.99
CA LYS A 32 0.18 -14.47 -3.34
C LYS A 32 0.81 -13.17 -2.84
N ILE A 33 0.21 -12.01 -3.14
CA ILE A 33 0.72 -10.74 -2.63
C ILE A 33 0.29 -10.57 -1.18
N THR A 34 1.29 -10.31 -0.32
CA THR A 34 1.09 -10.23 1.13
C THR A 34 1.58 -8.92 1.73
N LYS A 35 2.29 -8.10 0.95
CA LYS A 35 2.86 -6.84 1.40
C LYS A 35 2.76 -5.80 0.28
N LEU A 36 2.42 -4.58 0.65
CA LEU A 36 2.58 -3.39 -0.19
C LEU A 36 3.68 -2.53 0.43
N LEU A 37 4.64 -2.08 -0.37
CA LEU A 37 5.58 -1.02 -0.01
C LEU A 37 5.34 0.15 -0.97
N THR A 38 5.04 1.32 -0.43
CA THR A 38 4.68 2.50 -1.22
C THR A 38 5.17 3.79 -0.59
N VAL A 39 5.08 4.89 -1.32
CA VAL A 39 5.29 6.24 -0.76
C VAL A 39 3.98 6.80 -0.23
N THR A 40 4.06 7.72 0.73
CA THR A 40 2.87 8.31 1.36
C THR A 40 1.89 8.89 0.34
N LEU A 41 2.36 9.68 -0.64
CA LEU A 41 1.50 10.26 -1.68
C LEU A 41 0.67 9.21 -2.45
N MET A 42 1.29 8.10 -2.85
CA MET A 42 0.57 7.04 -3.55
C MET A 42 -0.43 6.31 -2.64
N LEU A 43 -0.16 6.21 -1.33
CA LEU A 43 -1.11 5.65 -0.38
C LEU A 43 -2.36 6.54 -0.27
N GLU A 44 -2.17 7.86 -0.22
CA GLU A 44 -3.27 8.84 -0.17
C GLU A 44 -4.11 8.78 -1.45
N GLU A 45 -3.47 8.76 -2.62
CA GLU A 45 -4.15 8.60 -3.92
C GLU A 45 -4.95 7.29 -4.02
N ILE A 46 -4.44 6.19 -3.45
CA ILE A 46 -5.17 4.92 -3.38
C ILE A 46 -6.45 5.09 -2.58
N ILE A 47 -6.37 5.73 -1.42
CA ILE A 47 -7.50 5.83 -0.48
C ILE A 47 -8.57 6.75 -1.04
N GLU A 48 -8.19 7.89 -1.61
CA GLU A 48 -9.12 8.77 -2.31
C GLU A 48 -9.82 8.03 -3.47
N TRP A 49 -9.08 7.22 -4.22
CA TRP A 49 -9.66 6.40 -5.30
C TRP A 49 -10.64 5.35 -4.76
N LEU A 50 -10.32 4.70 -3.63
CA LEU A 50 -11.19 3.71 -2.98
C LEU A 50 -12.51 4.35 -2.52
N HIS A 51 -12.46 5.55 -1.94
CA HIS A 51 -13.67 6.31 -1.55
C HIS A 51 -14.57 6.61 -2.74
N GLN A 52 -13.98 6.98 -3.87
CA GLN A 52 -14.73 7.41 -5.04
C GLN A 52 -15.31 6.23 -5.84
N TYR A 53 -14.59 5.11 -5.90
CA TYR A 53 -14.85 4.10 -6.92
C TYR A 53 -14.94 2.66 -6.42
N ASP A 54 -14.37 2.29 -5.27
CA ASP A 54 -14.25 0.88 -4.89
C ASP A 54 -14.07 0.62 -3.39
N ASN A 55 -15.18 0.49 -2.66
CA ASN A 55 -15.14 0.08 -1.25
C ASN A 55 -14.60 -1.36 -1.04
N ILE A 56 -14.56 -2.22 -2.07
CA ILE A 56 -14.01 -3.58 -1.96
C ILE A 56 -12.48 -3.51 -1.87
N GLY A 57 -11.84 -2.47 -2.39
CA GLY A 57 -10.39 -2.36 -2.34
C GLY A 57 -9.84 -2.20 -0.91
N PHE A 58 -10.61 -1.70 0.06
CA PHE A 58 -10.22 -1.77 1.48
C PHE A 58 -10.07 -3.20 1.98
N GLN A 59 -10.93 -4.14 1.54
CA GLN A 59 -10.78 -5.56 1.86
C GLN A 59 -9.52 -6.16 1.23
N THR A 60 -9.13 -5.67 0.04
CA THR A 60 -7.88 -6.06 -0.62
C THR A 60 -6.68 -5.63 0.21
N LEU A 61 -6.68 -4.40 0.74
CA LEU A 61 -5.64 -3.91 1.64
C LEU A 61 -5.63 -4.65 2.98
N ALA A 62 -6.80 -4.90 3.57
CA ALA A 62 -6.93 -5.59 4.87
C ALA A 62 -6.44 -7.04 4.85
N ARG A 63 -6.48 -7.71 3.68
CA ARG A 63 -5.89 -9.05 3.50
C ARG A 63 -4.37 -9.04 3.60
N LEU A 64 -3.71 -7.93 3.27
CA LEU A 64 -2.26 -7.85 3.30
C LEU A 64 -1.74 -8.00 4.73
N LYS A 65 -0.59 -8.65 4.89
CA LYS A 65 0.08 -8.71 6.19
C LYS A 65 0.55 -7.34 6.63
N PHE A 66 1.04 -6.53 5.68
CA PHE A 66 1.55 -5.18 5.94
C PHE A 66 1.31 -4.27 4.73
N VAL A 67 0.85 -3.06 5.00
CA VAL A 67 0.97 -1.90 4.11
C VAL A 67 2.04 -1.00 4.70
N ILE A 68 3.19 -0.94 4.04
CA ILE A 68 4.35 -0.17 4.48
C ILE A 68 4.39 1.11 3.65
N TYR A 69 4.43 2.26 4.32
CA TYR A 69 4.55 3.56 3.66
C TYR A 69 5.70 4.37 4.24
N GLY A 70 6.20 5.34 3.47
CA GLY A 70 7.28 6.22 3.91
C GLY A 70 7.58 7.33 2.91
N GLY A 71 8.66 8.08 3.17
CA GLY A 71 9.11 9.19 2.32
C GLY A 71 8.46 10.55 2.62
N ALA A 72 7.31 10.58 3.31
CA ALA A 72 6.69 11.78 3.86
C ALA A 72 5.80 11.46 5.06
N CYS A 73 5.32 12.49 5.76
CA CYS A 73 4.35 12.33 6.85
C CYS A 73 2.97 11.97 6.26
N CYS A 74 2.32 10.94 6.78
CA CYS A 74 0.94 10.59 6.43
C CYS A 74 -0.01 11.25 7.43
N SER A 75 -1.17 11.72 6.95
CA SER A 75 -2.16 12.32 7.83
C SER A 75 -2.71 11.28 8.83
N THR A 76 -2.99 11.74 10.05
CA THR A 76 -3.52 10.88 11.12
C THR A 76 -4.89 10.30 10.72
N ASP A 77 -5.71 11.07 10.02
CA ASP A 77 -7.05 10.66 9.60
C ASP A 77 -6.99 9.47 8.64
N ILE A 78 -6.10 9.52 7.65
CA ILE A 78 -5.87 8.44 6.69
C ILE A 78 -5.35 7.17 7.40
N CYS A 79 -4.41 7.34 8.32
CA CYS A 79 -3.89 6.20 9.08
C CYS A 79 -4.97 5.54 9.94
N ASN A 80 -5.77 6.34 10.64
CA ASN A 80 -6.86 5.86 11.48
C ASN A 80 -7.90 5.11 10.65
N GLU A 81 -8.28 5.67 9.49
CA GLU A 81 -9.24 5.04 8.60
C GLU A 81 -8.77 3.66 8.11
N LEU A 82 -7.49 3.54 7.70
CA LEU A 82 -6.92 2.25 7.30
C LEU A 82 -6.99 1.23 8.46
N ILE A 83 -6.67 1.67 9.68
CA ILE A 83 -6.73 0.83 10.88
C ILE A 83 -8.16 0.39 11.18
N GLU A 84 -9.14 1.29 11.06
CA GLU A 84 -10.57 0.98 11.24
C GLU A 84 -11.08 -0.06 10.24
N HIS A 85 -10.53 -0.06 9.01
CA HIS A 85 -10.79 -1.08 7.99
C HIS A 85 -9.97 -2.38 8.18
N GLY A 86 -9.22 -2.51 9.27
CA GLY A 86 -8.42 -3.70 9.58
C GLY A 86 -7.12 -3.81 8.78
N VAL A 87 -6.65 -2.73 8.16
CA VAL A 87 -5.39 -2.71 7.43
C VAL A 87 -4.22 -2.56 8.41
N ASN A 88 -3.26 -3.48 8.33
CA ASN A 88 -2.05 -3.41 9.14
C ASN A 88 -1.02 -2.46 8.48
N VAL A 89 -1.03 -1.20 8.90
CA VAL A 89 -0.16 -0.14 8.37
C VAL A 89 1.13 0.00 9.19
N ILE A 90 2.25 0.20 8.49
CA ILE A 90 3.58 0.43 9.09
C ILE A 90 4.21 1.66 8.44
N ASN A 91 4.54 2.66 9.26
CA ASN A 91 5.37 3.77 8.84
C ASN A 91 6.85 3.34 8.82
N MET A 92 7.52 3.54 7.69
CA MET A 92 8.94 3.37 7.50
C MET A 92 9.61 4.73 7.34
N TYR A 93 10.42 5.09 8.34
CA TYR A 93 11.27 6.29 8.30
C TYR A 93 12.73 5.90 8.04
N GLY A 94 13.38 6.61 7.12
CA GLY A 94 14.78 6.43 6.81
C GLY A 94 15.26 7.45 5.78
N SER A 95 16.57 7.65 5.72
CA SER A 95 17.26 8.43 4.70
C SER A 95 18.21 7.53 3.91
N THR A 96 18.64 7.97 2.73
CA THR A 96 19.54 7.22 1.83
C THR A 96 21.00 7.16 2.31
N GLY A 97 21.29 7.68 3.51
CA GLY A 97 22.65 7.87 4.03
C GLY A 97 23.44 6.59 4.31
#